data_AF-D0L0N2-F1
#
_entry.id   AF-D0L0N2-F1
#
_cell.length_a   1.000
_cell.length_b   1.000
_cell.length_c   1.000
_cell.angle_alpha   90.00
_cell.angle_beta   90.00
_cell.angle_gamma   90.00
#
_symmetry.space_group_name_H-M   'P 1'
#
loop_
_entity.id
_entity.type
_entity.pdbx_description
1 polymer ?
#
loop_
_entity_poly.entity_id
_entity_poly.type
_entity_poly.pdbx_seq_one_letter_code
_entity_poly.pdbx_strand_id
1 'polypeptide(L)'
;MGAAMVEAGVAVKALLQGAAPERKQEIKDLWNHYAPKVCVVEDARGVNISAGKGRIQFDHKTLKAIWLLGFNGWRSIETYSPAIILAGITDGAIEDILCADDELAAFEMDYRSRANSARSIIEEKSSVHTTWPQDVPRPEADRETLGSHQEMVAFDLVCLATAYVFLHELRHVKFLCDGDCPADRREEEIACDVWARSFLTDKVESYAQSVGQAFSRVLDKRSMGIALGAMILHEITPESARWGTAEYPPITTRIQAMISGSTLAKESHFWLFTACLLVGIFRQAHRQLPMYAPSTHELVEQLITDLQP
;
A
#
# COMPACT_ATOMS: atom_id res chain seq x y z
N MET A 1 -0.52 -7.92 -29.89
CA MET A 1 0.25 -8.27 -28.68
C MET A 1 1.43 -7.33 -28.40
N GLY A 2 2.25 -6.95 -29.39
CA GLY A 2 3.42 -6.08 -29.15
C GLY A 2 3.10 -4.65 -28.66
N ALA A 3 2.08 -3.98 -29.20
CA ALA A 3 1.75 -2.59 -28.83
C ALA A 3 1.25 -2.44 -27.38
N ALA A 4 0.28 -3.26 -26.96
CA ALA A 4 -0.24 -3.24 -25.58
C ALA A 4 0.82 -3.56 -24.52
N MET A 5 1.77 -4.45 -24.82
CA MET A 5 2.92 -4.74 -23.93
C MET A 5 3.89 -3.55 -23.85
N VAL A 6 4.13 -2.86 -24.97
CA VAL A 6 4.97 -1.66 -25.00
C VAL A 6 4.31 -0.53 -24.19
N GLU A 7 2.99 -0.35 -24.29
CA GLU A 7 2.24 0.66 -23.52
C GLU A 7 2.26 0.39 -22.02
N ALA A 8 2.01 -0.86 -21.58
CA ALA A 8 2.05 -1.22 -20.17
C ALA A 8 3.45 -1.05 -19.55
N GLY A 9 4.49 -1.44 -20.29
CA GLY A 9 5.89 -1.24 -19.87
C GLY A 9 6.27 0.23 -19.73
N VAL A 10 5.78 1.08 -20.63
CA VAL A 10 5.96 2.54 -20.56
C VAL A 10 5.21 3.12 -19.35
N ALA A 11 3.96 2.70 -19.12
CA ALA A 11 3.16 3.18 -17.99
C ALA A 11 3.77 2.81 -16.63
N VAL A 12 4.18 1.55 -16.44
CA VAL A 12 4.85 1.11 -15.20
C VAL A 12 6.17 1.86 -15.00
N LYS A 13 6.98 2.02 -16.05
CA LYS A 13 8.23 2.78 -15.96
C LYS A 13 7.96 4.25 -15.58
N ALA A 14 6.95 4.87 -16.17
CA ALA A 14 6.56 6.25 -15.86
C ALA A 14 6.07 6.39 -14.42
N LEU A 15 5.27 5.45 -13.93
CA LEU A 15 4.83 5.37 -12.53
C LEU A 15 6.03 5.34 -11.57
N LEU A 16 6.99 4.44 -11.81
CA LEU A 16 8.19 4.36 -10.96
C LEU A 16 9.03 5.64 -11.01
N GLN A 17 9.16 6.26 -12.18
CA GLN A 17 9.87 7.52 -12.35
C GLN A 17 9.16 8.71 -11.72
N GLY A 18 7.82 8.65 -11.57
CA GLY A 18 7.03 9.63 -10.83
C GLY A 18 7.15 9.42 -9.31
N ALA A 19 7.18 8.17 -8.85
CA ALA A 19 7.31 7.81 -7.43
C ALA A 19 8.69 8.13 -6.85
N ALA A 20 9.76 7.90 -7.62
CA ALA A 20 11.14 8.20 -7.24
C ALA A 20 11.87 9.03 -8.32
N PRO A 21 11.54 10.34 -8.49
CA PRO A 21 12.10 11.17 -9.55
C PRO A 21 13.63 11.30 -9.53
N GLU A 22 14.23 11.29 -8.34
CA GLU A 22 15.68 11.31 -8.13
C GLU A 22 16.37 10.02 -8.57
N ARG A 23 15.62 8.93 -8.78
CA ARG A 23 16.11 7.65 -9.29
C ARG A 23 15.76 7.39 -10.75
N LYS A 24 15.35 8.42 -11.51
CA LYS A 24 15.00 8.28 -12.94
C LYS A 24 16.07 7.58 -13.78
N GLN A 25 17.34 7.89 -13.54
CA GLN A 25 18.44 7.25 -14.27
C GLN A 25 18.62 5.79 -13.84
N GLU A 26 18.61 5.53 -12.53
CA GLU A 26 18.67 4.16 -11.99
C GLU A 26 17.55 3.27 -12.54
N ILE A 27 16.32 3.80 -12.64
CA ILE A 27 15.19 3.09 -13.27
C ILE A 27 15.44 2.83 -14.76
N LYS A 28 16.03 3.78 -15.50
CA LYS A 28 16.39 3.57 -16.91
C LYS A 28 17.43 2.46 -17.04
N ASP A 29 18.43 2.45 -16.17
CA ASP A 29 19.50 1.46 -16.17
C ASP A 29 18.96 0.06 -15.84
N LEU A 30 18.05 -0.04 -14.85
CA LEU A 30 17.33 -1.28 -14.55
C LEU A 30 16.53 -1.79 -15.77
N TRP A 31 15.81 -0.89 -16.47
CA TRP A 31 15.07 -1.26 -17.68
C TRP A 31 15.99 -1.71 -18.83
N ASN A 32 17.17 -1.11 -18.96
CA ASN A 32 18.12 -1.47 -20.00
C ASN A 32 18.82 -2.80 -19.69
N HIS A 33 19.13 -3.04 -18.42
CA HIS A 33 19.87 -4.22 -17.98
C HIS A 33 18.98 -5.47 -17.92
N TYR A 34 17.84 -5.39 -17.23
CA TYR A 34 16.96 -6.54 -17.02
C TYR A 34 15.89 -6.70 -18.10
N ALA A 35 15.64 -5.66 -18.91
CA ALA A 35 14.62 -5.63 -19.96
C ALA A 35 13.28 -6.28 -19.55
N PRO A 36 12.70 -5.89 -18.39
CA PRO A 36 11.50 -6.54 -17.88
C PRO A 36 10.34 -6.35 -18.86
N LYS A 37 9.79 -7.45 -19.36
CA LYS A 37 8.56 -7.43 -20.16
C LYS A 37 7.39 -7.22 -19.22
N VAL A 38 6.67 -6.12 -19.37
CA VAL A 38 5.44 -5.87 -18.61
C VAL A 38 4.25 -6.33 -19.44
N CYS A 39 3.50 -7.30 -18.92
CA CYS A 39 2.40 -7.93 -19.63
C CYS A 39 1.08 -7.72 -18.90
N VAL A 40 0.12 -7.10 -19.57
CA VAL A 40 -1.28 -7.20 -19.15
C VAL A 40 -1.82 -8.55 -19.61
N VAL A 41 -2.31 -9.35 -18.68
CA VAL A 41 -2.96 -10.63 -18.96
C VAL A 41 -4.47 -10.50 -18.79
N GLU A 42 -5.21 -11.50 -19.28
CA GLU A 42 -6.66 -11.54 -19.12
C GLU A 42 -7.04 -11.63 -17.63
N ASP A 43 -8.15 -10.97 -17.27
CA ASP A 43 -8.72 -11.06 -15.93
C ASP A 43 -8.97 -12.53 -15.57
N ALA A 44 -8.54 -12.92 -14.38
CA ALA A 44 -8.75 -14.26 -13.85
C ALA A 44 -9.28 -14.17 -12.41
N ARG A 45 -9.84 -15.26 -11.88
CA ARG A 45 -10.25 -15.28 -10.48
C ARG A 45 -9.02 -15.14 -9.56
N GLY A 46 -9.15 -14.35 -8.51
CA GLY A 46 -8.07 -14.05 -7.56
C GLY A 46 -7.27 -12.80 -7.95
N VAL A 47 -6.19 -12.59 -7.21
CA VAL A 47 -5.20 -11.55 -7.46
C VAL A 47 -4.22 -12.04 -8.51
N ASN A 48 -3.94 -11.21 -9.50
CA ASN A 48 -2.99 -11.52 -10.56
C ASN A 48 -2.03 -10.34 -10.71
N ILE A 49 -0.96 -10.42 -9.93
CA ILE A 49 0.26 -9.65 -10.12
C ILE A 49 1.41 -10.57 -9.73
N SER A 50 2.36 -10.80 -10.64
CA SER A 50 3.50 -11.65 -10.35
C SER A 50 4.66 -11.40 -11.31
N ALA A 51 5.84 -11.75 -10.85
CA ALA A 51 7.06 -11.73 -11.63
C ALA A 51 7.54 -13.15 -11.98
N GLY A 52 8.19 -13.23 -13.13
CA GLY A 52 8.99 -14.38 -13.55
C GLY A 52 10.29 -13.90 -14.19
N LYS A 53 11.09 -14.82 -14.73
CA LYS A 53 12.38 -14.48 -15.34
C LYS A 53 12.19 -13.48 -16.49
N GLY A 54 12.59 -12.23 -16.27
CA GLY A 54 12.49 -11.13 -17.23
C GLY A 54 11.06 -10.64 -17.52
N ARG A 55 10.06 -10.95 -16.69
CA ARG A 55 8.66 -10.54 -16.93
C ARG A 55 7.94 -10.16 -15.65
N ILE A 56 7.14 -9.11 -15.71
CA ILE A 56 6.10 -8.77 -14.72
C ILE A 56 4.75 -8.90 -15.44
N GLN A 57 3.80 -9.60 -14.85
CA GLN A 57 2.46 -9.77 -15.39
C GLN A 57 1.42 -9.31 -14.37
N PHE A 58 0.33 -8.72 -14.85
CA PHE A 58 -0.81 -8.36 -14.02
C PHE A 58 -2.10 -8.31 -14.83
N ASP A 59 -3.25 -8.41 -14.18
CA ASP A 59 -4.56 -8.16 -14.80
C ASP A 59 -5.14 -6.79 -14.41
N HIS A 60 -6.13 -6.31 -15.17
CA HIS A 60 -6.73 -4.99 -14.94
C HIS A 60 -7.53 -4.95 -13.63
N LYS A 61 -8.18 -6.06 -13.31
CA LYS A 61 -8.98 -6.24 -12.10
C LYS A 61 -8.17 -6.07 -10.82
N THR A 62 -6.95 -6.59 -10.78
CA THR A 62 -6.02 -6.41 -9.66
C THR A 62 -5.68 -4.93 -9.46
N LEU A 63 -5.37 -4.20 -10.54
CA LEU A 63 -5.11 -2.76 -10.43
C LEU A 63 -6.35 -1.97 -10.00
N LYS A 64 -7.55 -2.34 -10.45
CA LYS A 64 -8.82 -1.74 -9.98
C LYS A 64 -9.05 -1.97 -8.49
N ALA A 65 -8.76 -3.17 -7.99
CA ALA A 65 -8.87 -3.49 -6.57
C ALA A 65 -7.84 -2.71 -5.74
N ILE A 66 -6.57 -2.65 -6.18
CA ILE A 66 -5.53 -1.83 -5.57
C ILE A 66 -5.97 -0.37 -5.49
N TRP A 67 -6.54 0.17 -6.58
CA TRP A 67 -7.01 1.54 -6.63
C TRP A 67 -8.12 1.81 -5.62
N LEU A 68 -9.15 0.97 -5.61
CA LEU A 68 -10.29 1.11 -4.72
C LEU A 68 -9.88 0.99 -3.25
N LEU A 69 -9.02 0.02 -2.93
CA LEU A 69 -8.46 -0.13 -1.57
C LEU A 69 -7.56 1.04 -1.19
N GLY A 70 -6.83 1.62 -2.14
CA GLY A 70 -5.99 2.79 -1.89
C GLY A 70 -6.81 4.02 -1.48
N PHE A 71 -7.90 4.31 -2.20
CA PHE A 71 -8.85 5.36 -1.81
C PHE A 71 -9.56 5.05 -0.49
N ASN A 72 -9.90 3.77 -0.26
CA ASN A 72 -10.46 3.36 1.02
C ASN A 72 -9.47 3.53 2.18
N GLY A 73 -8.18 3.27 1.94
CA GLY A 73 -7.12 3.47 2.93
C GLY A 73 -7.01 4.92 3.37
N TRP A 74 -7.20 5.90 2.47
CA TRP A 74 -7.31 7.31 2.85
C TRP A 74 -8.54 7.58 3.74
N ARG A 75 -9.69 6.95 3.44
CA ARG A 75 -10.90 7.07 4.25
C ARG A 75 -10.75 6.53 5.68
N SER A 76 -9.77 5.67 5.95
CA SER A 76 -9.46 5.24 7.32
C SER A 76 -9.12 6.43 8.25
N ILE A 77 -8.58 7.54 7.72
CA ILE A 77 -8.32 8.74 8.50
C ILE A 77 -9.63 9.33 8.99
N GLU A 78 -10.61 9.50 8.12
CA GLU A 78 -11.92 10.04 8.49
C GLU A 78 -12.63 9.11 9.48
N THR A 79 -12.50 7.79 9.29
CA THR A 79 -13.14 6.80 10.16
C THR A 79 -12.49 6.68 11.54
N TYR A 80 -11.16 6.72 11.65
CA TYR A 80 -10.47 6.30 12.88
C TYR A 80 -9.56 7.36 13.50
N SER A 81 -9.11 8.37 12.74
CA SER A 81 -8.23 9.40 13.30
C SER A 81 -8.86 10.23 14.43
N PRO A 82 -10.18 10.55 14.42
CA PRO A 82 -10.79 11.28 15.53
C PRO A 82 -10.65 10.55 16.86
N ALA A 83 -10.95 9.23 16.88
CA ALA A 83 -10.84 8.43 18.10
C ALA A 83 -9.39 8.28 18.58
N ILE A 84 -8.44 8.09 17.65
CA ILE A 84 -7.00 7.99 17.98
C ILE A 84 -6.49 9.29 18.59
N ILE A 85 -6.85 10.44 18.00
CA ILE A 85 -6.44 11.76 18.49
C ILE A 85 -7.08 12.04 19.85
N LEU A 86 -8.38 11.78 20.00
CA LEU A 86 -9.09 11.99 21.26
C LEU A 86 -8.52 11.10 22.37
N ALA A 87 -8.19 9.83 22.09
CA ALA A 87 -7.54 8.94 23.04
C ALA A 87 -6.23 9.53 23.57
N GLY A 88 -5.40 10.10 22.69
CA GLY A 88 -4.15 10.76 23.10
C GLY A 88 -4.34 12.07 23.87
N ILE A 89 -5.50 12.73 23.75
CA ILE A 89 -5.81 13.96 24.49
C ILE A 89 -6.41 13.63 25.87
N THR A 90 -7.22 12.59 25.97
CA THR A 90 -7.99 12.24 27.17
C THR A 90 -7.33 11.15 28.02
N ASP A 91 -6.24 10.55 27.54
CA ASP A 91 -5.65 9.32 28.06
C ASP A 91 -6.69 8.17 28.16
N GLY A 92 -7.74 8.23 27.32
CA GLY A 92 -8.83 7.26 27.28
C GLY A 92 -8.53 6.07 26.36
N ALA A 93 -9.24 4.96 26.56
CA ALA A 93 -9.14 3.83 25.66
C ALA A 93 -9.79 4.14 24.30
N ILE A 94 -9.09 3.78 23.22
CA ILE A 94 -9.57 4.01 21.85
C ILE A 94 -10.94 3.34 21.65
N GLU A 95 -11.11 2.13 22.18
CA GLU A 95 -12.37 1.38 22.07
C GLU A 95 -13.53 2.12 22.74
N ASP A 96 -13.32 2.73 23.91
CA ASP A 96 -14.37 3.46 24.63
C ASP A 96 -14.80 4.71 23.84
N ILE A 97 -13.84 5.40 23.22
CA ILE A 97 -14.11 6.59 22.40
C ILE A 97 -14.84 6.20 21.11
N LEU A 98 -14.43 5.11 20.46
CA LEU A 98 -15.14 4.57 19.30
C LEU A 98 -16.57 4.15 19.66
N CYS A 99 -16.78 3.53 20.82
CA CYS A 99 -18.11 3.11 21.27
C CYS A 99 -19.03 4.29 21.62
N ALA A 100 -18.46 5.45 21.97
CA ALA A 100 -19.21 6.66 22.28
C ALA A 100 -19.56 7.49 21.03
N ASP A 101 -19.05 7.14 19.85
CA ASP A 101 -19.31 7.84 18.60
C ASP A 101 -20.56 7.26 17.90
N ASP A 102 -21.67 7.97 18.01
CA ASP A 102 -22.96 7.60 17.41
C ASP A 102 -22.94 7.62 15.86
N GLU A 103 -21.99 8.34 15.23
CA GLU A 103 -21.87 8.45 13.77
C GLU A 103 -20.89 7.44 13.17
N LEU A 104 -19.97 6.89 13.97
CA LEU A 104 -18.95 5.92 13.54
C LEU A 104 -19.52 4.76 12.73
N ALA A 105 -20.71 4.26 13.11
CA ALA A 105 -21.34 3.13 12.43
C ALA A 105 -21.56 3.38 10.93
N ALA A 106 -21.88 4.61 10.52
CA ALA A 106 -22.05 4.97 9.13
C ALA A 106 -20.70 4.99 8.39
N PHE A 107 -19.66 5.59 9.00
CA PHE A 107 -18.31 5.60 8.43
C PHE A 107 -17.72 4.20 8.28
N GLU A 108 -17.88 3.32 9.28
CA GLU A 108 -17.43 1.94 9.19
C GLU A 108 -18.21 1.12 8.16
N MET A 109 -19.51 1.39 7.99
CA MET A 109 -20.32 0.75 6.95
C MET A 109 -19.79 1.11 5.56
N ASP A 110 -19.53 2.40 5.32
CA ASP A 110 -18.97 2.89 4.06
C ASP A 110 -17.56 2.34 3.81
N TYR A 111 -16.70 2.34 4.83
CA TYR A 111 -15.35 1.77 4.78
C TYR A 111 -15.37 0.28 4.43
N ARG A 112 -16.25 -0.51 5.08
CA ARG A 112 -16.43 -1.94 4.76
C ARG A 112 -17.02 -2.16 3.38
N SER A 113 -17.97 -1.33 2.95
CA SER A 113 -18.60 -1.44 1.63
C SER A 113 -17.59 -1.29 0.49
N ARG A 114 -16.67 -0.34 0.58
CA ARG A 114 -15.59 -0.16 -0.41
C ARG A 114 -14.59 -1.32 -0.39
N ALA A 115 -14.20 -1.80 0.80
CA ALA A 115 -13.33 -2.98 0.92
C ALA A 115 -13.98 -4.24 0.34
N ASN A 116 -15.27 -4.47 0.62
CA ASN A 116 -16.05 -5.57 0.06
C ASN A 116 -16.14 -5.47 -1.47
N SER A 117 -16.37 -4.27 -2.01
CA SER A 117 -16.40 -4.05 -3.46
C SER A 117 -15.07 -4.42 -4.12
N ALA A 118 -13.93 -4.08 -3.49
CA ALA A 118 -12.62 -4.49 -3.98
C ALA A 118 -12.41 -6.02 -3.92
N ARG A 119 -12.91 -6.69 -2.88
CA ARG A 119 -12.86 -8.16 -2.80
C ARG A 119 -13.74 -8.82 -3.85
N SER A 120 -14.94 -8.30 -4.09
CA SER A 120 -15.82 -8.80 -5.17
C SER A 120 -15.15 -8.69 -6.54
N ILE A 121 -14.46 -7.59 -6.82
CA ILE A 121 -13.60 -7.45 -8.02
C ILE A 121 -12.58 -8.59 -8.09
N ILE A 122 -11.85 -8.88 -7.01
CA ILE A 122 -10.86 -9.97 -6.97
C ILE A 122 -11.49 -11.37 -7.10
N GLU A 123 -12.71 -11.59 -6.63
CA GLU A 123 -13.37 -12.90 -6.70
C GLU A 123 -14.04 -13.20 -8.05
N GLU A 124 -14.39 -12.17 -8.81
CA GLU A 124 -14.99 -12.30 -10.14
C GLU A 124 -13.97 -12.76 -11.20
N LYS A 125 -14.46 -13.38 -12.28
CA LYS A 125 -13.61 -13.75 -13.43
C LYS A 125 -13.29 -12.56 -14.34
N SER A 126 -14.05 -11.48 -14.26
CA SER A 126 -13.91 -10.31 -15.12
C SER A 126 -14.44 -9.07 -14.41
N SER A 127 -13.79 -7.92 -14.61
CA SER A 127 -14.17 -6.64 -14.02
C SER A 127 -15.08 -5.76 -14.89
N VAL A 128 -15.68 -6.32 -15.95
CA VAL A 128 -16.46 -5.56 -16.95
C VAL A 128 -17.77 -5.01 -16.38
N HIS A 129 -18.38 -5.69 -15.40
CA HIS A 129 -19.66 -5.31 -14.81
C HIS A 129 -19.57 -4.88 -13.35
N THR A 130 -18.36 -4.56 -12.87
CA THR A 130 -18.16 -4.12 -11.50
C THR A 130 -18.90 -2.81 -11.22
N THR A 131 -19.78 -2.82 -10.21
CA THR A 131 -20.36 -1.60 -9.64
C THR A 131 -19.26 -0.79 -8.96
N TRP A 132 -18.98 0.40 -9.46
CA TRP A 132 -17.95 1.29 -8.93
C TRP A 132 -18.58 2.30 -7.94
N PRO A 133 -18.01 2.50 -6.74
CA PRO A 133 -18.52 3.52 -5.80
C PRO A 133 -18.53 4.91 -6.42
N GLN A 134 -19.62 5.66 -6.25
CA GLN A 134 -19.81 6.96 -6.91
C GLN A 134 -18.85 8.04 -6.40
N ASP A 135 -18.36 7.88 -5.17
CA ASP A 135 -17.49 8.82 -4.46
C ASP A 135 -16.00 8.48 -4.59
N VAL A 136 -15.66 7.46 -5.38
CA VAL A 136 -14.27 7.07 -5.66
C VAL A 136 -13.98 7.38 -7.13
N PRO A 137 -12.97 8.22 -7.45
CA PRO A 137 -12.53 8.43 -8.82
C PRO A 137 -12.14 7.11 -9.48
N ARG A 138 -12.35 6.98 -10.80
CA ARG A 138 -11.88 5.80 -11.54
C ARG A 138 -10.36 5.86 -11.78
N PRO A 139 -9.67 4.73 -12.03
CA PRO A 139 -8.22 4.71 -12.29
C PRO A 139 -7.76 5.58 -13.47
N GLU A 140 -8.65 5.87 -14.42
CA GLU A 140 -8.37 6.73 -15.57
C GLU A 140 -8.51 8.23 -15.27
N ALA A 141 -8.88 8.62 -14.05
CA ALA A 141 -9.03 10.01 -13.66
C ALA A 141 -7.71 10.78 -13.78
N ASP A 142 -7.80 12.03 -14.23
CA ASP A 142 -6.68 12.96 -14.20
C ASP A 142 -6.61 13.63 -12.83
N ARG A 143 -5.46 13.53 -12.18
CA ARG A 143 -5.17 14.11 -10.87
C ARG A 143 -5.56 15.59 -10.79
N GLU A 144 -5.28 16.36 -11.83
CA GLU A 144 -5.52 17.81 -11.84
C GLU A 144 -7.01 18.17 -12.02
N THR A 145 -7.86 17.19 -12.28
CA THR A 145 -9.32 17.35 -12.43
C THR A 145 -10.10 16.90 -11.19
N LEU A 146 -9.43 16.38 -10.16
CA LEU A 146 -10.06 15.94 -8.92
C LEU A 146 -10.63 17.13 -8.13
N GLY A 147 -11.75 16.90 -7.45
CA GLY A 147 -12.58 17.95 -6.85
C GLY A 147 -12.08 18.45 -5.50
N SER A 148 -11.14 17.75 -4.86
CA SER A 148 -10.58 18.14 -3.56
C SER A 148 -9.12 17.75 -3.36
N HIS A 149 -8.43 18.50 -2.48
CA HIS A 149 -7.07 18.13 -2.06
C HIS A 149 -7.01 16.74 -1.40
N GLN A 150 -8.07 16.29 -0.74
CA GLN A 150 -8.11 14.95 -0.14
C GLN A 150 -8.08 13.86 -1.22
N GLU A 151 -8.86 14.02 -2.29
CA GLU A 151 -8.83 13.10 -3.44
C GLU A 151 -7.46 13.11 -4.13
N MET A 152 -6.83 14.28 -4.29
CA MET A 152 -5.48 14.39 -4.86
C MET A 152 -4.42 13.70 -3.98
N VAL A 153 -4.55 13.79 -2.66
CA VAL A 153 -3.64 13.08 -1.74
C VAL A 153 -3.88 11.57 -1.80
N ALA A 154 -5.13 11.13 -1.80
CA ALA A 154 -5.47 9.71 -1.97
C ALA A 154 -4.90 9.18 -3.30
N PHE A 155 -5.11 9.88 -4.41
CA PHE A 155 -4.52 9.57 -5.71
C PHE A 155 -3.00 9.41 -5.63
N ASP A 156 -2.30 10.39 -5.06
CA ASP A 156 -0.84 10.36 -4.93
C ASP A 156 -0.36 9.16 -4.11
N LEU A 157 -1.05 8.85 -3.01
CA LEU A 157 -0.73 7.70 -2.16
C LEU A 157 -1.00 6.37 -2.87
N VAL A 158 -2.09 6.25 -3.63
CA VAL A 158 -2.39 5.06 -4.44
C VAL A 158 -1.31 4.85 -5.51
N CYS A 159 -0.84 5.92 -6.17
CA CYS A 159 0.27 5.83 -7.11
C CYS A 159 1.56 5.35 -6.44
N LEU A 160 1.90 5.87 -5.25
CA LEU A 160 3.06 5.42 -4.48
C LEU A 160 2.94 3.96 -4.03
N ALA A 161 1.77 3.55 -3.55
CA ALA A 161 1.46 2.18 -3.17
C ALA A 161 1.61 1.22 -4.36
N THR A 162 1.07 1.60 -5.53
CA THR A 162 1.17 0.81 -6.76
C THR A 162 2.62 0.74 -7.24
N ALA A 163 3.39 1.84 -7.13
CA ALA A 163 4.82 1.84 -7.44
C ALA A 163 5.61 0.91 -6.52
N TYR A 164 5.28 0.87 -5.23
CA TYR A 164 5.87 -0.07 -4.27
C TYR A 164 5.61 -1.54 -4.69
N VAL A 165 4.37 -1.88 -5.07
CA VAL A 165 4.05 -3.24 -5.55
C VAL A 165 4.85 -3.59 -6.82
N PHE A 166 4.95 -2.69 -7.80
CA PHE A 166 5.76 -2.95 -8.99
C PHE A 166 7.27 -3.03 -8.72
N LEU A 167 7.79 -2.28 -7.74
CA LEU A 167 9.18 -2.41 -7.30
C LEU A 167 9.41 -3.76 -6.63
N HIS A 168 8.47 -4.24 -5.82
CA HIS A 168 8.53 -5.57 -5.24
C HIS A 168 8.65 -6.64 -6.34
N GLU A 169 7.76 -6.61 -7.34
CA GLU A 169 7.83 -7.52 -8.49
C GLU A 169 9.11 -7.37 -9.32
N LEU A 170 9.62 -6.14 -9.47
CA LEU A 170 10.89 -5.92 -10.15
C LEU A 170 12.06 -6.55 -9.38
N ARG A 171 12.00 -6.62 -8.04
CA ARG A 171 13.04 -7.30 -7.27
C ARG A 171 13.03 -8.81 -7.49
N HIS A 172 11.86 -9.44 -7.61
CA HIS A 172 11.76 -10.83 -8.07
C HIS A 172 12.38 -11.04 -9.45
N VAL A 173 12.14 -10.14 -10.41
CA VAL A 173 12.79 -10.20 -11.73
C VAL A 173 14.31 -10.17 -11.60
N LYS A 174 14.84 -9.27 -10.77
CA LYS A 174 16.29 -9.17 -10.51
C LYS A 174 16.81 -10.50 -9.93
N PHE A 175 16.15 -11.03 -8.90
CA PHE A 175 16.52 -12.29 -8.27
C PHE A 175 16.62 -13.46 -9.26
N LEU A 176 15.61 -13.59 -10.13
CA LEU A 176 15.54 -14.67 -11.12
C LEU A 176 16.53 -14.49 -12.29
N CYS A 177 16.86 -13.25 -12.64
CA CYS A 177 17.83 -12.96 -13.69
C CYS A 177 19.26 -13.17 -13.22
N ASP A 178 19.58 -12.71 -12.01
CA ASP A 178 20.92 -12.75 -11.43
C ASP A 178 21.23 -14.12 -10.78
N GLY A 179 20.20 -14.94 -10.51
CA GLY A 179 20.35 -16.25 -9.89
C GLY A 179 20.71 -16.16 -8.40
N ASP A 180 20.38 -15.04 -7.75
CA ASP A 180 20.65 -14.73 -6.34
C ASP A 180 19.38 -14.81 -5.47
N CYS A 181 18.37 -15.55 -5.92
CA CYS A 181 17.14 -15.78 -5.17
C CYS A 181 17.44 -16.49 -3.82
N PRO A 182 16.94 -15.98 -2.69
CA PRO A 182 16.96 -16.70 -1.42
C PRO A 182 16.32 -18.09 -1.55
N ALA A 183 16.81 -19.06 -0.76
CA ALA A 183 16.31 -20.43 -0.79
C ALA A 183 14.94 -20.56 -0.10
N ASP A 184 14.69 -19.79 0.97
CA ASP A 184 13.37 -19.67 1.59
C ASP A 184 12.58 -18.55 0.88
N ARG A 185 11.40 -18.90 0.36
CA ARG A 185 10.51 -17.94 -0.32
C ARG A 185 10.13 -16.78 0.59
N ARG A 186 9.96 -16.99 1.89
CA ARG A 186 9.62 -15.90 2.84
C ARG A 186 10.76 -14.90 2.97
N GLU A 187 12.01 -15.37 2.93
CA GLU A 187 13.18 -14.49 2.92
C GLU A 187 13.25 -13.67 1.63
N GLU A 188 12.89 -14.27 0.48
CA GLU A 188 12.77 -13.57 -0.80
C GLU A 188 11.71 -12.46 -0.74
N GLU A 189 10.50 -12.75 -0.26
CA GLU A 189 9.40 -11.77 -0.13
C GLU A 189 9.82 -10.58 0.76
N ILE A 190 10.43 -10.85 1.91
CA ILE A 190 10.94 -9.79 2.81
C ILE A 190 12.07 -8.99 2.15
N ALA A 191 12.98 -9.64 1.43
CA ALA A 191 14.03 -8.94 0.70
C ALA A 191 13.47 -8.06 -0.43
N CYS A 192 12.38 -8.49 -1.09
CA CYS A 192 11.65 -7.69 -2.06
C CYS A 192 10.99 -6.47 -1.44
N ASP A 193 10.33 -6.63 -0.28
CA ASP A 193 9.73 -5.53 0.48
C ASP A 193 10.77 -4.51 0.94
N VAL A 194 11.88 -4.98 1.53
CA VAL A 194 12.98 -4.12 1.99
C VAL A 194 13.60 -3.36 0.82
N TRP A 195 13.85 -4.04 -0.31
CA TRP A 195 14.39 -3.38 -1.50
C TRP A 195 13.45 -2.32 -2.06
N ALA A 196 12.16 -2.64 -2.22
CA ALA A 196 11.16 -1.71 -2.75
C ALA A 196 11.02 -0.47 -1.86
N ARG A 197 10.98 -0.68 -0.54
CA ARG A 197 11.00 0.42 0.44
C ARG A 197 12.24 1.29 0.29
N SER A 198 13.43 0.70 0.36
CA SER A 198 14.71 1.44 0.25
C SER A 198 14.84 2.19 -1.08
N PHE A 199 14.36 1.60 -2.17
CA PHE A 199 14.31 2.27 -3.46
C PHE A 199 13.49 3.57 -3.38
N LEU A 200 12.36 3.56 -2.69
CA LEU A 200 11.53 4.73 -2.48
C LEU A 200 12.11 5.69 -1.42
N THR A 201 12.87 5.23 -0.42
CA THR A 201 13.23 6.08 0.74
C THR A 201 14.68 6.58 0.77
N ASP A 202 15.69 5.82 0.32
CA ASP A 202 17.08 6.16 0.69
C ASP A 202 17.62 7.45 0.06
N LYS A 203 17.07 7.87 -1.09
CA LYS A 203 17.53 9.08 -1.82
C LYS A 203 16.56 10.26 -1.68
N VAL A 204 15.63 10.19 -0.72
CA VAL A 204 14.63 11.23 -0.48
C VAL A 204 15.26 12.61 -0.27
N GLU A 205 16.41 12.70 0.39
CA GLU A 205 17.10 13.97 0.64
C GLU A 205 17.46 14.71 -0.66
N SER A 206 18.04 14.01 -1.63
CA SER A 206 18.38 14.59 -2.93
C SER A 206 17.15 15.14 -3.65
N TYR A 207 16.03 14.41 -3.57
CA TYR A 207 14.77 14.89 -4.15
C TYR A 207 14.25 16.11 -3.41
N ALA A 208 14.15 16.04 -2.09
CA ALA A 208 13.65 17.11 -1.24
C ALA A 208 14.40 18.43 -1.47
N GLN A 209 15.73 18.38 -1.55
CA GLN A 209 16.58 19.52 -1.90
C GLN A 209 16.25 20.05 -3.31
N SER A 210 16.11 19.17 -4.31
CA SER A 210 15.85 19.58 -5.71
C SER A 210 14.52 20.33 -5.91
N VAL A 211 13.52 20.08 -5.05
CA VAL A 211 12.20 20.70 -5.12
C VAL A 211 11.93 21.71 -3.99
N GLY A 212 12.94 22.04 -3.19
CA GLY A 212 12.82 23.00 -2.08
C GLY A 212 11.84 22.58 -0.98
N GLN A 213 11.70 21.28 -0.73
CA GLN A 213 10.83 20.73 0.32
C GLN A 213 11.65 20.19 1.49
N ALA A 214 11.03 20.10 2.67
CA ALA A 214 11.65 19.46 3.82
C ALA A 214 11.81 17.95 3.60
N PHE A 215 12.96 17.40 3.99
CA PHE A 215 13.25 15.96 3.94
C PHE A 215 12.14 15.12 4.60
N SER A 216 11.75 15.48 5.82
CA SER A 216 10.71 14.78 6.59
C SER A 216 9.38 14.73 5.84
N ARG A 217 8.96 15.82 5.20
CA ARG A 217 7.70 15.88 4.46
C ARG A 217 7.65 14.91 3.27
N VAL A 218 8.76 14.77 2.55
CA VAL A 218 8.87 13.82 1.44
C VAL A 218 8.93 12.38 1.97
N LEU A 219 9.72 12.16 3.02
CA LEU A 219 9.87 10.84 3.65
C LEU A 219 8.52 10.34 4.18
N ASP A 220 7.77 11.19 4.90
CA ASP A 220 6.43 10.89 5.41
C ASP A 220 5.50 10.44 4.29
N LYS A 221 5.40 11.22 3.21
CA LYS A 221 4.53 10.89 2.07
C LYS A 221 4.88 9.53 1.45
N ARG A 222 6.17 9.23 1.27
CA ARG A 222 6.60 7.95 0.69
C ARG A 222 6.36 6.78 1.62
N SER A 223 6.67 6.95 2.91
CA SER A 223 6.40 5.95 3.93
C SER A 223 4.90 5.66 4.04
N MET A 224 4.04 6.68 3.98
CA MET A 224 2.58 6.50 3.94
C MET A 224 2.13 5.69 2.72
N GLY A 225 2.66 5.98 1.53
CA GLY A 225 2.38 5.20 0.32
C GLY A 225 2.80 3.74 0.43
N ILE A 226 3.94 3.46 1.08
CA ILE A 226 4.46 2.12 1.35
C ILE A 226 3.55 1.37 2.34
N ALA A 227 3.16 2.01 3.46
CA ALA A 227 2.21 1.43 4.41
C ALA A 227 0.86 1.11 3.77
N LEU A 228 0.35 2.02 2.92
CA LEU A 228 -0.85 1.78 2.14
C LEU A 228 -0.69 0.58 1.19
N GLY A 229 0.46 0.47 0.52
CA GLY A 229 0.79 -0.67 -0.33
C GLY A 229 0.68 -2.01 0.39
N ALA A 230 1.25 -2.15 1.58
CA ALA A 230 1.13 -3.40 2.31
C ALA A 230 -0.28 -3.67 2.84
N MET A 231 -1.00 -2.64 3.29
CA MET A 231 -2.41 -2.80 3.67
C MET A 231 -3.24 -3.31 2.48
N ILE A 232 -3.01 -2.76 1.28
CA ILE A 232 -3.66 -3.23 0.06
C ILE A 232 -3.33 -4.71 -0.18
N LEU A 233 -2.04 -5.09 -0.10
CA LEU A 233 -1.61 -6.48 -0.26
C LEU A 233 -2.26 -7.41 0.78
N HIS A 234 -2.46 -6.95 2.02
CA HIS A 234 -3.19 -7.69 3.05
C HIS A 234 -4.66 -7.92 2.67
N GLU A 235 -5.35 -6.85 2.28
CA GLU A 235 -6.79 -6.91 1.97
C GLU A 235 -7.09 -7.80 0.76
N ILE A 236 -6.26 -7.74 -0.28
CA ILE A 236 -6.42 -8.58 -1.48
C ILE A 236 -5.95 -10.03 -1.27
N THR A 237 -5.10 -10.29 -0.27
CA THR A 237 -4.70 -11.65 0.08
C THR A 237 -5.89 -12.41 0.67
N PRO A 238 -6.19 -13.65 0.22
CA PRO A 238 -7.27 -14.45 0.78
C PRO A 238 -7.14 -14.60 2.29
N GLU A 239 -8.26 -14.61 3.02
CA GLU A 239 -8.28 -14.61 4.49
C GLU A 239 -7.47 -15.77 5.10
N SER A 240 -7.51 -16.95 4.47
CA SER A 240 -6.72 -18.13 4.87
C SER A 240 -5.20 -17.94 4.77
N ALA A 241 -4.73 -16.93 4.04
CA ALA A 241 -3.32 -16.63 3.80
C ALA A 241 -2.87 -15.29 4.43
N ARG A 242 -3.79 -14.47 4.96
CA ARG A 242 -3.49 -13.15 5.55
C ARG A 242 -2.54 -13.21 6.75
N TRP A 243 -2.59 -14.33 7.47
CA TRP A 243 -1.77 -14.60 8.67
C TRP A 243 -0.47 -15.33 8.36
N GLY A 244 -0.08 -15.35 7.09
CA GLY A 244 1.09 -16.06 6.60
C GLY A 244 0.77 -17.48 6.15
N THR A 245 1.61 -17.98 5.25
CA THR A 245 1.57 -19.37 4.75
C THR A 245 2.98 -19.95 4.76
N ALA A 246 3.14 -21.17 4.24
CA ALA A 246 4.46 -21.73 4.00
C ALA A 246 5.29 -20.88 3.00
N GLU A 247 4.64 -20.07 2.16
CA GLU A 247 5.27 -19.32 1.07
C GLU A 247 5.30 -17.81 1.32
N TYR A 248 4.33 -17.26 2.07
CA TYR A 248 4.20 -15.82 2.30
C TYR A 248 4.34 -15.48 3.79
N PRO A 249 5.15 -14.47 4.15
CA PRO A 249 5.24 -14.00 5.52
C PRO A 249 3.90 -13.37 5.97
N PRO A 250 3.57 -13.42 7.27
CA PRO A 250 2.44 -12.68 7.82
C PRO A 250 2.54 -11.18 7.50
N ILE A 251 1.40 -10.50 7.35
CA ILE A 251 1.38 -9.05 7.09
C ILE A 251 2.15 -8.26 8.16
N THR A 252 2.13 -8.70 9.41
CA THR A 252 2.84 -8.05 10.51
C THR A 252 4.34 -8.03 10.26
N THR A 253 4.90 -9.14 9.78
CA THR A 253 6.31 -9.23 9.41
C THR A 253 6.63 -8.30 8.24
N ARG A 254 5.74 -8.20 7.25
CA ARG A 254 5.91 -7.28 6.12
C ARG A 254 5.86 -5.82 6.57
N ILE A 255 4.84 -5.44 7.36
CA ILE A 255 4.71 -4.09 7.95
C ILE A 255 5.91 -3.76 8.82
N GLN A 256 6.36 -4.71 9.65
CA GLN A 256 7.55 -4.51 10.47
C GLN A 256 8.80 -4.34 9.61
N ALA A 257 8.99 -5.11 8.54
CA ALA A 257 10.11 -4.92 7.61
C ALA A 257 10.08 -3.55 6.92
N MET A 258 8.88 -3.00 6.69
CA MET A 258 8.74 -1.66 6.13
C MET A 258 9.09 -0.54 7.13
N ILE A 259 8.70 -0.71 8.40
CA ILE A 259 8.91 0.30 9.45
C ILE A 259 10.33 0.21 10.06
N SER A 260 10.89 -1.00 10.12
CA SER A 260 12.17 -1.28 10.76
C SER A 260 13.32 -0.53 10.09
N GLY A 261 14.07 0.26 10.86
CA GLY A 261 15.16 1.07 10.34
C GLY A 261 14.72 2.32 9.58
N SER A 262 13.45 2.74 9.69
CA SER A 262 13.03 4.06 9.24
C SER A 262 13.64 5.16 10.12
N THR A 263 13.98 6.30 9.52
CA THR A 263 14.45 7.51 10.22
C THR A 263 13.32 8.48 10.51
N LEU A 264 12.08 7.99 10.54
CA LEU A 264 10.89 8.80 10.76
C LEU A 264 10.89 9.37 12.18
N ALA A 265 10.57 10.66 12.29
CA ALA A 265 10.37 11.28 13.59
C ALA A 265 9.11 10.68 14.26
N LYS A 266 9.10 10.59 15.59
CA LYS A 266 7.93 10.10 16.35
C LYS A 266 6.64 10.90 16.08
N GLU A 267 6.79 12.17 15.72
CA GLU A 267 5.68 13.08 15.39
C GLU A 267 5.26 13.04 13.90
N SER A 268 5.81 12.11 13.12
CA SER A 268 5.49 11.99 11.69
C SER A 268 4.01 11.67 11.46
N HIS A 269 3.41 12.30 10.45
CA HIS A 269 2.05 11.98 10.01
C HIS A 269 1.88 10.52 9.56
N PHE A 270 3.00 9.86 9.23
CA PHE A 270 3.04 8.43 8.96
C PHE A 270 2.41 7.59 10.07
N TRP A 271 2.68 7.92 11.34
CA TRP A 271 2.24 7.09 12.47
C TRP A 271 0.74 7.14 12.66
N LEU A 272 0.14 8.33 12.61
CA LEU A 272 -1.31 8.48 12.67
C LEU A 272 -2.00 7.76 11.50
N PHE A 273 -1.49 7.92 10.27
CA PHE A 273 -2.06 7.26 9.11
C PHE A 273 -1.96 5.73 9.22
N THR A 274 -0.80 5.21 9.60
CA THR A 274 -0.59 3.77 9.78
C THR A 274 -1.45 3.22 10.91
N ALA A 275 -1.63 3.96 12.01
CA ALA A 275 -2.53 3.59 13.08
C ALA A 275 -3.98 3.48 12.59
N CYS A 276 -4.47 4.42 11.76
CA CYS A 276 -5.80 4.35 11.18
C CYS A 276 -6.00 3.08 10.32
N LEU A 277 -5.00 2.74 9.49
CA LEU A 277 -5.04 1.52 8.68
C LEU A 277 -5.08 0.26 9.56
N LEU A 278 -4.24 0.19 10.59
CA LEU A 278 -4.16 -0.96 11.51
C LEU A 278 -5.43 -1.09 12.37
N VAL A 279 -5.96 0.00 12.90
CA VAL A 279 -7.26 0.01 13.60
C VAL A 279 -8.36 -0.53 12.69
N GLY A 280 -8.39 -0.11 11.42
CA GLY A 280 -9.32 -0.66 10.44
C GLY A 280 -9.21 -2.18 10.27
N ILE A 281 -8.00 -2.73 10.25
CA ILE A 281 -7.77 -4.18 10.20
C ILE A 281 -8.31 -4.86 11.47
N PHE A 282 -8.00 -4.34 12.66
CA PHE A 282 -8.49 -4.89 13.93
C PHE A 282 -10.01 -4.88 14.01
N ARG A 283 -10.65 -3.78 13.61
CA ARG A 283 -12.11 -3.63 13.60
C ARG A 283 -12.77 -4.61 12.64
N GLN A 284 -12.23 -4.79 11.43
CA GLN A 284 -12.74 -5.77 10.48
C GLN A 284 -12.53 -7.22 10.94
N ALA A 285 -11.44 -7.49 11.67
CA ALA A 285 -11.13 -8.81 12.23
C ALA A 285 -11.79 -9.07 13.59
N HIS A 286 -12.60 -8.14 14.10
CA HIS A 286 -13.21 -8.18 15.44
C HIS A 286 -12.19 -8.46 16.56
N ARG A 287 -10.98 -7.91 16.44
CA ARG A 287 -9.91 -8.00 17.45
C ARG A 287 -9.99 -6.80 18.41
N GLN A 288 -9.59 -7.03 19.65
CA GLN A 288 -9.51 -5.98 20.66
C GLN A 288 -8.41 -4.99 20.32
N LEU A 289 -8.72 -3.69 20.41
CA LEU A 289 -7.73 -2.63 20.30
C LEU A 289 -6.96 -2.46 21.62
N PRO A 290 -5.72 -1.92 21.56
CA PRO A 290 -4.98 -1.51 22.75
C PRO A 290 -5.80 -0.60 23.67
N MET A 291 -5.73 -0.86 24.98
CA MET A 291 -6.41 -0.01 25.97
C MET A 291 -5.77 1.38 26.08
N TYR A 292 -4.47 1.51 25.82
CA TYR A 292 -3.77 2.79 25.93
C TYR A 292 -2.48 2.78 25.10
N ALA A 293 -2.21 3.90 24.44
CA ALA A 293 -0.94 4.17 23.79
C ALA A 293 -0.56 5.65 24.02
N PRO A 294 0.62 5.95 24.61
CA PRO A 294 1.03 7.33 24.91
C PRO A 294 1.30 8.18 23.66
N SER A 295 1.47 7.56 22.50
CA SER A 295 1.70 8.24 21.22
C SER A 295 1.20 7.38 20.05
N THR A 296 0.99 8.00 18.89
CA THR A 296 0.62 7.27 17.66
C THR A 296 1.71 6.31 17.20
N HIS A 297 2.99 6.64 17.44
CA HIS A 297 4.12 5.74 17.19
C HIS A 297 4.02 4.46 18.03
N GLU A 298 3.87 4.60 19.35
CA GLU A 298 3.74 3.46 20.27
C GLU A 298 2.46 2.66 20.01
N LEU A 299 1.37 3.33 19.59
CA LEU A 299 0.15 2.67 19.16
C LEU A 299 0.41 1.75 17.95
N VAL A 300 1.16 2.23 16.94
CA VAL A 300 1.52 1.41 15.77
C VAL A 300 2.40 0.23 16.18
N GLU A 301 3.40 0.45 17.03
CA GLU A 301 4.26 -0.64 17.54
C GLU A 301 3.43 -1.71 18.26
N GLN A 302 2.52 -1.28 19.15
CA GLN A 302 1.65 -2.18 19.88
C GLN A 302 0.68 -2.93 18.96
N LEU A 303 0.01 -2.23 18.04
CA LEU A 303 -0.90 -2.85 17.08
C LEU A 303 -0.18 -3.88 16.20
N ILE A 304 1.08 -3.65 15.81
CA ILE A 304 1.85 -4.63 15.04
C ILE A 304 2.18 -5.87 15.88
N THR A 305 2.57 -5.67 17.15
CA THR A 305 2.79 -6.78 18.09
C THR A 305 1.51 -7.57 18.31
N ASP A 306 0.40 -6.90 18.57
CA ASP A 306 -0.90 -7.50 18.87
C ASP A 306 -1.55 -8.13 17.64
N LEU A 307 -1.10 -7.81 16.42
CA LEU A 307 -1.60 -8.39 15.17
C LEU A 307 -0.92 -9.74 14.85
N GLN A 308 0.13 -10.12 15.59
CA GLN A 308 0.73 -11.45 15.46
C GLN A 308 -0.32 -12.54 15.79
N PRO A 309 -0.29 -13.69 15.09
CA PRO A 309 -1.22 -14.81 15.34
C PRO A 309 -1.00 -15.47 16.71
#